data_AF-A0A0N8K7S7-F1
#
_entry.id   AF-A0A0N8K7S7-F1
#
_cell.length_a   1.000
_cell.length_b   1.000
_cell.length_c   1.000
_cell.angle_alpha   90.00
_cell.angle_beta   90.00
_cell.angle_gamma   90.00
#
_symmetry.space_group_name_H-M   'P 1'
#
loop_
_entity.id
_entity.type
_entity.pdbx_description
1 polymer ?
#
loop_
_entity_poly.entity_id
_entity_poly.type
_entity_poly.pdbx_seq_one_letter_code
_entity_poly.pdbx_strand_id
1 'polypeptide(L)'
;MIGPVSPARAEALSPERRDLREAAEGFEAIMVRRMLASARAASLAEDTPLTGGGMRQYVAMRDEHLAGIVAASGALGFARSIEEALAQHLPGKDEA
;
A
#
# COMPACT_ATOMS: atom_id res chain seq x y z
N MET A 1 30.33 13.15 20.01
CA MET A 1 29.14 14.04 20.02
C MET A 1 28.16 13.52 18.99
N ILE A 2 27.06 12.89 19.43
CA ILE A 2 25.97 12.46 18.56
C ILE A 2 24.97 13.63 18.53
N GLY A 3 24.83 14.29 17.39
CA GLY A 3 23.87 15.37 17.21
C GLY A 3 22.43 14.84 17.21
N PRO A 4 21.44 15.63 17.68
CA PRO A 4 20.05 15.20 17.66
C PRO A 4 19.60 14.96 16.22
N VAL A 5 18.99 13.80 15.98
CA VAL A 5 18.32 13.51 14.71
C VAL A 5 17.04 14.33 14.71
N SER A 6 17.06 15.47 14.01
CA SER A 6 15.84 16.26 13.80
C SER A 6 14.81 15.37 13.11
N PRO A 7 13.58 15.23 13.64
CA PRO A 7 12.53 14.59 12.88
C PRO A 7 12.35 15.42 11.61
N ALA A 8 12.38 14.76 10.45
CA ALA A 8 12.05 15.41 9.19
C ALA A 8 10.71 16.13 9.39
N ARG A 9 10.72 17.45 9.22
CA ARG A 9 9.53 18.29 9.34
C ARG A 9 8.51 17.71 8.36
N ALA A 10 7.47 17.08 8.89
CA ALA A 10 6.32 16.69 8.09
C ALA A 10 5.75 17.99 7.51
N GLU A 11 6.06 18.29 6.25
CA GLU A 11 5.37 19.34 5.53
C GLU A 11 3.88 19.02 5.59
N ALA A 12 3.09 19.98 6.02
CA ALA A 12 1.65 19.83 6.04
C ALA A 12 1.19 19.66 4.60
N LEU A 13 0.88 18.41 4.22
CA LEU A 13 0.32 18.10 2.91
C LEU A 13 -0.96 18.92 2.72
N SER A 14 -1.14 19.48 1.51
CA SER A 14 -2.42 20.08 1.12
C SER A 14 -3.53 19.02 1.18
N PRO A 15 -4.80 19.41 1.34
CA PRO A 15 -5.92 18.47 1.34
C PRO A 15 -5.88 17.51 0.14
N GLU A 16 -5.62 18.03 -1.06
CA GLU A 16 -5.60 17.27 -2.31
C GLU A 16 -4.45 16.26 -2.34
N ARG A 17 -3.28 16.61 -1.77
CA ARG A 17 -2.16 15.67 -1.63
C ARG A 17 -2.45 14.57 -0.62
N ARG A 18 -3.23 14.85 0.44
CA ARG A 18 -3.64 13.83 1.40
C ARG A 18 -4.61 12.84 0.76
N ASP A 19 -5.60 13.34 0.03
CA ASP A 19 -6.57 12.50 -0.68
C ASP A 19 -5.88 11.64 -1.74
N LEU A 20 -4.91 12.21 -2.48
CA LEU A 20 -4.09 11.47 -3.43
C LEU A 20 -3.29 10.35 -2.76
N ARG A 21 -2.69 10.65 -1.60
CA ARG A 21 -1.93 9.66 -0.84
C ARG A 21 -2.82 8.53 -0.33
N GLU A 22 -3.99 8.84 0.22
CA GLU A 22 -4.95 7.83 0.68
C GLU A 22 -5.38 6.90 -0.46
N ALA A 23 -5.70 7.49 -1.62
CA ALA A 23 -6.01 6.71 -2.82
C ALA A 23 -4.84 5.81 -3.25
N ALA A 24 -3.61 6.34 -3.26
CA ALA A 24 -2.41 5.61 -3.63
C ALA A 24 -2.09 4.45 -2.67
N GLU A 25 -2.28 4.65 -1.36
CA GLU A 25 -2.19 3.58 -0.35
C GLU A 25 -3.24 2.48 -0.62
N GLY A 26 -4.47 2.85 -1.00
CA GLY A 26 -5.50 1.90 -1.43
C GLY A 26 -5.10 1.05 -2.63
N PHE A 27 -4.43 1.63 -3.63
CA PHE A 27 -3.89 0.89 -4.78
C PHE A 27 -2.77 -0.07 -4.39
N GLU A 28 -1.84 0.37 -3.54
CA GLU A 28 -0.77 -0.50 -3.03
C GLU A 28 -1.35 -1.69 -2.28
N ALA A 29 -2.39 -1.49 -1.46
CA ALA A 29 -3.08 -2.58 -0.79
C ALA A 29 -3.67 -3.59 -1.79
N ILE A 30 -4.36 -3.13 -2.85
CA ILE A 30 -4.88 -4.02 -3.91
C ILE A 30 -3.76 -4.85 -4.55
N MET A 31 -2.65 -4.21 -4.92
CA MET A 31 -1.50 -4.90 -5.52
C MET A 31 -0.90 -5.94 -4.58
N VAL A 32 -0.73 -5.61 -3.29
CA VAL A 32 -0.20 -6.54 -2.28
C VAL A 32 -1.12 -7.75 -2.13
N ARG A 33 -2.44 -7.56 -2.07
CA ARG A 33 -3.40 -8.68 -2.04
C ARG A 33 -3.25 -9.57 -3.27
N ARG A 34 -3.10 -8.99 -4.45
CA ARG A 34 -2.92 -9.75 -5.70
C ARG A 34 -1.59 -10.50 -5.72
N MET A 35 -0.52 -9.90 -5.19
CA MET A 35 0.78 -10.52 -5.04
C MET A 35 0.72 -11.72 -4.09
N LEU A 36 0.11 -11.55 -2.91
CA LEU A 36 -0.08 -12.62 -1.92
C LEU A 36 -0.94 -13.77 -2.47
N ALA A 37 -2.02 -13.45 -3.16
CA ALA A 37 -2.87 -14.44 -3.82
C ALA A 37 -2.11 -15.25 -4.88
N SER A 38 -1.29 -14.57 -5.70
CA SER A 38 -0.46 -15.20 -6.73
C SER A 38 0.62 -16.10 -6.14
N ALA A 39 1.31 -15.65 -5.08
CA ALA A 39 2.34 -16.43 -4.39
C ALA A 39 1.77 -17.73 -3.79
N ARG A 40 0.56 -17.68 -3.22
CA ARG A 40 -0.12 -18.90 -2.73
C ARG A 40 -0.59 -19.80 -3.85
N ALA A 41 -1.14 -19.25 -4.93
CA ALA A 41 -1.55 -20.05 -6.08
C ALA A 41 -0.36 -20.84 -6.67
N ALA A 42 0.82 -20.21 -6.71
CA ALA A 42 2.07 -20.87 -7.09
C ALA A 42 2.51 -21.94 -6.07
N SER A 43 2.43 -21.65 -4.76
CA SER A 43 2.80 -22.61 -3.70
C SER A 43 1.86 -23.81 -3.56
N LEU A 44 0.55 -23.63 -3.79
CA LEU A 44 -0.45 -24.70 -3.69
C LEU A 44 -0.51 -25.60 -4.93
N ALA A 45 0.14 -25.20 -6.03
CA ALA A 45 0.24 -26.01 -7.22
C ALA A 45 1.13 -27.25 -7.03
N GLU A 46 1.92 -27.32 -5.93
CA GLU A 46 2.90 -28.39 -5.77
C GLU A 46 2.41 -29.65 -5.03
N ASP A 47 1.52 -29.67 -4.01
CA ASP A 47 1.20 -30.98 -3.38
C ASP A 47 0.05 -31.08 -2.32
N THR A 48 -0.95 -30.19 -2.24
CA THR A 48 -1.87 -30.20 -1.06
C THR A 48 -3.37 -30.39 -1.37
N PRO A 49 -3.98 -31.54 -1.02
CA PRO A 49 -5.42 -31.83 -1.21
C PRO A 49 -6.37 -31.12 -0.23
N LEU A 50 -5.90 -30.20 0.63
CA LEU A 50 -6.61 -29.78 1.85
C LEU A 50 -7.00 -28.29 1.90
N THR A 51 -7.65 -27.76 0.86
CA THR A 51 -8.14 -26.36 0.87
C THR A 51 -9.66 -26.27 0.90
N GLY A 52 -10.27 -26.60 2.04
CA GLY A 52 -11.71 -26.38 2.28
C GLY A 52 -12.13 -24.91 2.13
N GLY A 53 -13.39 -24.65 1.77
CA GLY A 53 -13.91 -23.30 1.47
C GLY A 53 -13.73 -22.27 2.60
N GLY A 54 -13.91 -22.67 3.86
CA GLY A 54 -13.73 -21.79 5.02
C GLY A 54 -12.30 -21.29 5.21
N MET A 55 -11.30 -22.15 4.93
CA MET A 55 -9.88 -21.75 5.01
C MET A 55 -9.52 -20.72 3.94
N ARG A 56 -10.11 -20.80 2.74
CA ARG A 56 -9.87 -19.81 1.68
C ARG A 56 -10.39 -18.43 2.07
N GLN A 57 -11.57 -18.37 2.69
CA GLN A 57 -12.13 -17.09 3.15
C GLN A 57 -11.29 -16.47 4.28
N TYR A 58 -10.86 -17.28 5.26
CA TYR A 58 -9.97 -16.80 6.32
C TYR A 58 -8.65 -16.24 5.77
N VAL A 59 -8.03 -16.95 4.82
CA VAL A 59 -6.80 -16.50 4.17
C VAL A 59 -7.01 -15.20 3.41
N ALA A 60 -8.13 -15.05 2.69
CA ALA A 60 -8.45 -13.81 2.00
C ALA A 60 -8.61 -12.63 2.97
N MET A 61 -9.31 -12.81 4.09
CA MET A 61 -9.44 -11.78 5.13
C MET A 61 -8.09 -11.41 5.76
N ARG A 62 -7.23 -12.40 6.00
CA ARG A 62 -5.88 -12.16 6.51
C ARG A 62 -5.04 -11.35 5.51
N ASP A 63 -5.11 -11.71 4.24
CA ASP A 63 -4.32 -11.06 3.19
C ASP A 63 -4.79 -9.62 2.99
N GLU A 64 -6.10 -9.35 3.13
CA GLU A 64 -6.67 -8.00 3.16
C GLU A 64 -6.09 -7.15 4.30
N HIS A 65 -6.13 -7.67 5.52
CA HIS A 65 -5.61 -6.96 6.68
C HIS A 65 -4.11 -6.69 6.57
N LEU A 66 -3.34 -7.69 6.14
CA LEU A 66 -1.89 -7.55 5.95
C LEU A 66 -1.57 -6.50 4.87
N ALA A 67 -2.29 -6.53 3.75
CA ALA A 67 -2.09 -5.57 2.68
C ALA A 67 -2.36 -4.13 3.12
N GLY A 68 -3.39 -3.90 3.94
CA GLY A 68 -3.66 -2.59 4.53
C GLY A 68 -2.51 -2.08 5.42
N ILE A 69 -1.96 -2.95 6.28
CA ILE A 69 -0.81 -2.60 7.13
C ILE A 69 0.41 -2.26 6.27
N VAL A 70 0.72 -3.10 5.28
CA VAL A 70 1.88 -2.90 4.40
C VAL A 70 1.74 -1.58 3.64
N ALA A 71 0.56 -1.31 3.08
CA ALA A 71 0.30 -0.07 2.35
C ALA A 71 0.42 1.17 3.23
N ALA A 72 -0.24 1.19 4.39
CA ALA A 72 -0.16 2.30 5.34
C ALA A 72 1.26 2.54 5.87
N SER A 73 2.07 1.49 5.99
CA SER A 73 3.47 1.61 6.40
C SER A 73 4.39 2.17 5.31
N GLY A 74 3.95 2.15 4.04
CA GLY A 74 4.77 2.53 2.88
C GLY A 74 5.98 1.62 2.66
N ALA A 75 5.94 0.38 3.16
CA ALA A 75 7.08 -0.56 3.13
C ALA A 75 7.51 -0.96 1.71
N LEU A 76 6.58 -1.02 0.75
CA LEU A 76 6.90 -1.34 -0.66
C LEU A 76 7.13 -0.08 -1.50
N GLY A 77 6.49 1.03 -1.15
CA GLY A 77 6.75 2.34 -1.76
C GLY A 77 6.01 2.59 -3.08
N PHE A 78 5.13 1.70 -3.52
CA PHE A 78 4.30 1.91 -4.71
C PHE A 78 3.34 3.09 -4.51
N ALA A 79 2.74 3.20 -3.32
CA ALA A 79 1.87 4.33 -2.99
C ALA A 79 2.60 5.66 -3.14
N ARG A 80 3.85 5.74 -2.66
CA ARG A 80 4.70 6.93 -2.79
C ARG A 80 5.00 7.24 -4.25
N SER A 81 5.39 6.26 -5.05
CA SER A 81 5.69 6.49 -6.47
C SER A 81 4.47 6.94 -7.26
N ILE A 82 3.28 6.43 -6.93
CA ILE A 82 2.01 6.87 -7.52
C ILE A 82 1.70 8.31 -7.10
N GLU A 83 1.83 8.63 -5.81
CA GLU A 83 1.64 9.98 -5.29
C GLU A 83 2.57 10.97 -5.99
N GLU A 84 3.87 10.68 -6.07
CA GLU A 84 4.86 11.55 -6.72
C GLU A 84 4.55 11.77 -8.20
N ALA A 85 4.20 10.70 -8.94
CA ALA A 85 3.89 10.78 -10.36
C ALA A 85 2.58 11.54 -10.64
N LEU A 86 1.59 11.46 -9.75
CA LEU A 86 0.28 12.10 -9.92
C LEU A 86 0.23 13.51 -9.30
N ALA A 87 1.07 13.79 -8.30
CA ALA A 87 1.09 15.08 -7.62
C ALA A 87 1.44 16.25 -8.55
N GLN A 88 2.19 16.00 -9.64
CA GLN A 88 2.46 17.02 -10.67
C GLN A 88 1.23 17.41 -11.49
N HIS A 89 0.17 16.58 -11.47
CA HIS A 89 -1.09 16.81 -12.17
C HIS A 89 -2.18 17.34 -11.23
N LEU A 90 -1.91 17.43 -9.93
CA LEU A 90 -2.83 18.11 -9.02
C LEU A 90 -2.90 19.58 -9.42
N PRO A 91 -4.10 20.17 -9.48
CA PRO A 91 -4.24 21.59 -9.75
C PRO A 91 -3.47 22.38 -8.68
N GLY A 92 -2.43 23.11 -9.07
CA GLY A 92 -1.71 23.97 -8.14
C GLY A 92 -0.45 24.66 -8.67
N LYS A 93 -0.60 25.86 -9.28
CA LYS A 93 0.35 26.99 -9.18
C LYS A 93 -0.04 28.30 -9.93
N ASP A 94 -1.00 28.29 -10.85
CA ASP A 94 -1.25 29.41 -11.77
C ASP A 94 -2.55 30.23 -11.53
N GLU A 95 -3.29 29.98 -10.46
CA GLU A 95 -4.45 30.81 -10.06
C GLU A 95 -4.31 31.28 -8.61
N ALA A 96 -3.45 32.26 -8.39
CA ALA A 96 -3.42 33.12 -7.20
C ALA A 96 -2.88 34.49 -7.56
#